data_AF-A0A1F3IPW9-F1
#
_entry.id   AF-A0A1F3IPW9-F1
#
_cell.length_a   1.000
_cell.length_b   1.000
_cell.length_c   1.000
_cell.angle_alpha   90.00
_cell.angle_beta   90.00
_cell.angle_gamma   90.00
#
_symmetry.space_group_name_H-M   'P 1'
#
loop_
_entity.id
_entity.type
_entity.pdbx_description
1 polymer ?
#
loop_
_entity_poly.entity_id
_entity_poly.type
_entity_poly.pdbx_seq_one_letter_code
_entity_poly.pdbx_strand_id
1 'polypeptide(L)'
;MFFALIILLSGIKGYGQLTVTSNLTASQYVDFLVGSGITYSNAVYTGAATSIAKFTTGATNTNLGLTSGVVMSTGFVIPVTTSFPIGSPAVNFNDEITNGGTDANLQNLVSSNISDVAKIEFDFIPVSDTIKFRYVFGSEEYLEWVGTNYNDVFGFFISGPNPAG
;
A
#
# COMPACT_ATOMS: atom_id res chain seq x y z
N MET A 1 33.62 16.91 50.25
CA MET A 1 33.38 15.62 49.58
C MET A 1 32.27 15.86 48.55
N PHE A 2 32.62 15.99 47.27
CA PHE A 2 31.65 16.26 46.19
C PHE A 2 31.43 14.98 45.40
N PHE A 3 30.21 14.46 45.40
CA PHE A 3 29.82 13.29 44.60
C PHE A 3 29.27 13.80 43.26
N ALA A 4 29.97 13.49 42.16
CA ALA A 4 29.50 13.76 40.81
C ALA A 4 28.71 12.54 40.30
N LEU A 5 27.42 12.74 40.01
CA LEU A 5 26.56 11.74 39.40
C LEU A 5 26.76 11.77 37.88
N ILE A 6 27.36 10.73 37.31
CA ILE A 6 27.51 10.55 35.87
C ILE A 6 26.26 9.82 35.37
N ILE A 7 25.40 10.53 34.64
CA ILE A 7 24.25 9.93 33.94
C ILE A 7 24.74 9.48 32.56
N LEU A 8 24.83 8.15 32.37
CA LEU A 8 25.04 7.55 31.06
C LEU A 8 23.76 7.66 30.24
N LEU A 9 23.74 8.53 29.23
CA LEU A 9 22.72 8.50 28.17
C LEU A 9 23.07 7.37 27.20
N SER A 10 22.44 6.21 27.37
CA SER A 10 22.38 5.19 26.31
C SER A 10 21.39 5.66 25.24
N GLY A 11 21.89 6.04 24.06
CA GLY A 11 21.05 6.34 22.91
C GLY A 11 20.37 5.08 22.39
N ILE A 12 19.06 4.95 22.61
CA ILE A 12 18.26 3.89 21.98
C ILE A 12 18.12 4.28 20.51
N LYS A 13 18.71 3.49 19.61
CA LYS A 13 18.41 3.62 18.18
C LYS A 13 17.00 3.10 17.95
N GLY A 14 16.03 4.01 17.84
CA GLY A 14 14.70 3.67 17.33
C GLY A 14 14.77 3.50 15.82
N TYR A 15 14.37 2.34 15.31
CA TYR A 15 14.08 2.19 13.89
C TYR A 15 12.71 2.84 13.63
N GLY A 16 12.64 3.79 12.69
CA GLY A 16 11.36 4.39 12.30
C GLY A 16 10.50 3.36 11.57
N GLN A 17 9.57 2.72 12.28
CA GLN A 17 8.60 1.81 11.68
C GLN A 17 7.50 2.63 10.98
N LEU A 18 6.99 2.10 9.85
CA LEU A 18 5.73 2.57 9.29
C LEU A 18 4.65 2.43 10.35
N THR A 19 3.91 3.51 10.63
CA THR A 19 2.68 3.38 11.41
C THR A 19 1.59 2.95 10.45
N VAL A 20 1.01 1.77 10.68
CA VAL A 20 0.02 1.16 9.81
C VAL A 20 -1.32 1.11 10.53
N THR A 21 -2.40 1.48 9.84
CA THR A 21 -3.76 1.41 10.39
C THR A 21 -4.68 0.74 9.38
N SER A 22 -5.28 -0.37 9.79
CA SER A 22 -6.22 -1.17 8.99
C SER A 22 -7.65 -1.11 9.58
N ASN A 23 -8.54 -1.98 9.09
CA ASN A 23 -9.95 -2.05 9.49
C ASN A 23 -10.72 -0.75 9.24
N LEU A 24 -10.36 -0.03 8.19
CA LEU A 24 -11.08 1.14 7.70
C LEU A 24 -12.06 0.75 6.59
N THR A 25 -13.08 1.56 6.37
CA THR A 25 -13.97 1.43 5.21
C THR A 25 -13.26 1.88 3.93
N ALA A 26 -13.75 1.44 2.77
CA ALA A 26 -13.24 1.91 1.48
C ALA A 26 -13.26 3.45 1.39
N SER A 27 -14.34 4.10 1.82
CA SER A 27 -14.43 5.57 1.90
C SER A 27 -13.31 6.18 2.75
N GLN A 28 -13.01 5.61 3.93
CA GLN A 28 -11.95 6.11 4.80
C GLN A 28 -10.54 5.95 4.20
N TYR A 29 -10.32 4.93 3.36
CA TYR A 29 -9.08 4.83 2.58
C TYR A 29 -9.04 5.87 1.46
N VAL A 30 -10.15 6.07 0.74
CA VAL A 30 -10.24 7.08 -0.32
C VAL A 30 -10.06 8.49 0.24
N ASP A 31 -10.65 8.82 1.39
CA ASP A 31 -10.44 10.08 2.11
C ASP A 31 -8.95 10.40 2.34
N PHE A 32 -8.12 9.37 2.51
CA PHE A 32 -6.69 9.51 2.72
C PHE A 32 -5.88 9.60 1.41
N LEU A 33 -6.44 9.10 0.30
CA LEU A 33 -5.85 9.17 -1.04
C LEU A 33 -6.16 10.48 -1.75
N VAL A 34 -7.37 11.00 -1.58
CA VAL A 34 -7.83 12.19 -2.30
C VAL A 34 -7.32 13.47 -1.64
N GLY A 35 -6.86 14.40 -2.47
CA GLY A 35 -6.50 15.75 -2.04
C GLY A 35 -7.68 16.71 -2.05
N SER A 36 -7.44 17.95 -1.62
CA SER A 36 -8.40 19.03 -1.78
C SER A 36 -8.83 19.20 -3.24
N GLY A 37 -10.11 19.47 -3.48
CA GLY A 37 -10.63 19.70 -4.83
C GLY A 37 -11.06 18.42 -5.57
N ILE A 38 -11.19 17.31 -4.86
CA ILE A 38 -11.79 16.07 -5.38
C ILE A 38 -13.03 15.76 -4.54
N THR A 39 -14.18 15.66 -5.18
CA THR A 39 -15.38 15.03 -4.60
C THR A 39 -15.46 13.61 -5.11
N TYR A 40 -15.67 12.63 -4.23
CA TYR A 40 -15.74 11.22 -4.64
C TYR A 40 -17.04 10.55 -4.16
N SER A 41 -17.38 9.43 -4.80
CA SER A 41 -18.51 8.56 -4.44
C SER A 41 -18.20 7.10 -4.77
N ASN A 42 -19.09 6.20 -4.31
CA ASN A 42 -19.06 4.77 -4.68
C ASN A 42 -17.72 4.07 -4.40
N ALA A 43 -17.05 4.43 -3.31
CA ALA A 43 -15.80 3.79 -2.91
C ALA A 43 -16.03 2.31 -2.55
N VAL A 44 -15.34 1.42 -3.26
CA VAL A 44 -15.39 -0.03 -3.05
C VAL A 44 -13.97 -0.56 -2.96
N TYR A 45 -13.76 -1.47 -2.00
CA TYR A 45 -12.51 -2.24 -1.89
C TYR A 45 -12.83 -3.72 -2.11
N THR A 46 -12.01 -4.37 -2.93
CA THR A 46 -12.04 -5.81 -3.22
C THR A 46 -10.69 -6.40 -2.84
N GLY A 47 -10.69 -7.38 -1.94
CA GLY A 47 -9.49 -8.01 -1.40
C GLY A 47 -9.67 -8.35 0.08
N ALA A 48 -8.68 -9.00 0.71
CA ALA A 48 -8.77 -9.26 2.14
C ALA A 48 -8.64 -7.96 2.95
N ALA A 49 -9.31 -7.89 4.10
CA ALA A 49 -9.17 -6.75 5.02
C ALA A 49 -7.73 -6.60 5.56
N THR A 50 -6.93 -7.67 5.51
CA THR A 50 -5.53 -7.72 5.93
C THR A 50 -4.56 -7.27 4.83
N SER A 51 -5.07 -6.97 3.64
CA SER A 51 -4.30 -6.66 2.42
C SER A 51 -4.38 -5.19 2.03
N ILE A 52 -5.01 -4.37 2.87
CA ILE A 52 -5.07 -2.91 2.74
C ILE A 52 -4.89 -2.23 4.09
N ALA A 53 -4.14 -1.13 4.10
CA ALA A 53 -4.01 -0.26 5.26
C ALA A 53 -3.60 1.16 4.83
N LYS A 54 -3.81 2.15 5.69
CA LYS A 54 -3.10 3.43 5.56
C LYS A 54 -1.77 3.36 6.29
N PHE A 55 -0.78 4.07 5.78
CA PHE A 55 0.52 4.23 6.43
C PHE A 55 0.90 5.70 6.61
N THR A 56 1.69 5.97 7.64
CA THR A 56 2.46 7.20 7.78
C THR A 56 3.90 6.87 8.18
N THR A 57 4.83 7.69 7.72
CA THR A 57 6.19 7.73 8.27
C THR A 57 6.15 8.59 9.53
N GLY A 58 6.83 8.16 10.58
CA GLY A 58 7.04 9.01 11.77
C GLY A 58 7.94 10.21 11.45
N ALA A 59 8.60 10.75 12.48
CA ALA A 59 9.51 11.90 12.31
C ALA A 59 10.71 11.64 11.38
N THR A 60 11.02 10.37 11.09
CA THR A 60 12.08 9.96 10.16
C THR A 60 11.43 9.40 8.89
N ASN A 61 11.73 10.02 7.75
CA ASN A 61 11.26 9.55 6.46
C ASN A 61 11.88 8.19 6.11
N THR A 62 11.10 7.33 5.47
CA THR A 62 11.60 6.08 4.89
C THR A 62 12.23 6.33 3.52
N ASN A 63 12.88 5.31 2.97
CA ASN A 63 13.37 5.31 1.59
C ASN A 63 12.23 5.20 0.54
N LEU A 64 10.96 5.09 0.96
CA LEU A 64 9.81 5.03 0.04
C LEU A 64 9.60 6.33 -0.75
N GLY A 65 10.15 7.46 -0.28
CA GLY A 65 9.86 8.78 -0.87
C GLY A 65 8.41 9.25 -0.66
N LEU A 66 7.62 8.49 0.10
CA LEU A 66 6.26 8.80 0.53
C LEU A 66 6.23 8.87 2.06
N THR A 67 5.68 9.95 2.59
CA THR A 67 5.51 10.14 4.05
C THR A 67 4.18 9.58 4.56
N SER A 68 3.24 9.32 3.65
CA SER A 68 1.95 8.73 3.95
C SER A 68 1.27 8.24 2.68
N GLY A 69 0.35 7.29 2.83
CA GLY A 69 -0.53 6.84 1.75
C GLY A 69 -1.38 5.66 2.17
N VAL A 70 -2.05 5.06 1.19
CA VAL A 70 -2.63 3.72 1.32
C VAL A 70 -1.61 2.73 0.77
N VAL A 71 -1.49 1.58 1.43
CA VAL A 71 -0.72 0.45 0.95
C VAL A 71 -1.64 -0.74 0.75
N MET A 72 -1.42 -1.44 -0.36
CA MET A 72 -2.10 -2.66 -0.73
C MET A 72 -1.07 -3.72 -1.12
N SER A 73 -1.39 -4.99 -0.90
CA SER A 73 -0.61 -6.15 -1.32
C SER A 73 -1.56 -7.27 -1.72
N THR A 74 -1.14 -8.20 -2.57
CA THR A 74 -1.82 -9.48 -2.79
C THR A 74 -1.69 -10.40 -1.56
N GLY A 75 -0.65 -10.18 -0.75
CA GLY A 75 -0.43 -10.79 0.55
C GLY A 75 -0.88 -9.94 1.74
N PHE A 76 -0.14 -9.97 2.85
CA PHE A 76 -0.46 -9.21 4.07
C PHE A 76 0.24 -7.85 4.15
N VAL A 77 -0.51 -6.81 4.56
CA VAL A 77 0.08 -5.50 4.93
C VAL A 77 0.09 -5.27 6.45
N ILE A 78 -0.73 -6.02 7.20
CA ILE A 78 -0.76 -6.02 8.65
C ILE A 78 -0.32 -7.38 9.21
N PRO A 79 0.25 -7.41 10.44
CA PRO A 79 0.66 -8.68 11.03
C PRO A 79 -0.56 -9.54 11.37
N VAL A 80 -0.54 -10.78 10.88
CA VAL A 80 -1.38 -11.90 11.33
C VAL A 80 -0.49 -12.91 12.04
N THR A 81 -1.05 -13.99 12.60
CA THR A 81 -0.36 -14.90 13.55
C THR A 81 1.05 -15.33 13.15
N THR A 82 1.29 -15.53 11.85
CA THR A 82 2.57 -15.99 11.28
C THR A 82 3.16 -15.00 10.27
N SER A 83 2.57 -13.81 10.11
CA SER A 83 3.01 -12.80 9.13
C SER A 83 3.66 -11.60 9.81
N PHE A 84 4.46 -10.87 9.04
CA PHE A 84 5.16 -9.69 9.49
C PHE A 84 4.44 -8.42 9.00
N PRO A 85 4.46 -7.31 9.75
CA PRO A 85 3.91 -6.06 9.25
C PRO A 85 4.72 -5.57 8.03
N ILE A 86 4.11 -4.80 7.14
CA ILE A 86 4.84 -4.07 6.11
C ILE A 86 5.94 -3.18 6.70
N GLY A 87 7.09 -3.12 6.03
CA GLY A 87 8.29 -2.43 6.53
C GLY A 87 9.15 -3.30 7.46
N SER A 88 8.81 -4.57 7.64
CA SER A 88 9.69 -5.60 8.21
C SER A 88 10.89 -5.88 7.28
N PRO A 89 11.98 -6.50 7.78
CA PRO A 89 13.12 -6.87 6.94
C PRO A 89 12.71 -7.65 5.68
N ALA A 90 13.39 -7.43 4.55
CA ALA A 90 13.02 -8.03 3.25
C ALA A 90 12.98 -9.57 3.24
N VAL A 91 13.65 -10.24 4.19
CA VAL A 91 13.60 -11.70 4.36
C VAL A 91 12.26 -12.21 4.92
N ASN A 92 11.41 -11.30 5.40
CA ASN A 92 10.11 -11.60 5.98
C ASN A 92 9.04 -11.50 4.88
N PHE A 93 9.06 -12.46 3.96
CA PHE A 93 8.07 -12.60 2.89
C PHE A 93 6.66 -12.73 3.48
N ASN A 94 5.70 -12.08 2.83
CA ASN A 94 4.30 -12.06 3.24
C ASN A 94 3.39 -12.45 2.07
N ASP A 95 3.86 -13.36 1.22
CA ASP A 95 3.11 -13.96 0.11
C ASP A 95 2.15 -15.02 0.64
N GLU A 96 0.88 -14.65 0.82
CA GLU A 96 -0.18 -15.62 1.03
C GLU A 96 -1.40 -15.15 0.25
N ILE A 97 -2.05 -16.06 -0.49
CA ILE A 97 -3.34 -15.75 -1.11
C ILE A 97 -4.34 -15.52 0.02
N THR A 98 -4.71 -14.26 0.21
CA THR A 98 -5.50 -13.83 1.37
C THR A 98 -7.00 -13.81 1.08
N ASN A 99 -7.38 -13.53 -0.16
CA ASN A 99 -8.78 -13.57 -0.60
C ASN A 99 -8.97 -14.11 -2.02
N GLY A 100 -7.87 -14.31 -2.77
CA GLY A 100 -7.91 -14.76 -4.14
C GLY A 100 -8.74 -13.87 -5.05
N GLY A 101 -8.75 -14.19 -6.34
CA GLY A 101 -9.65 -13.57 -7.30
C GLY A 101 -8.96 -13.06 -8.55
N THR A 102 -9.73 -12.37 -9.38
CA THR A 102 -9.29 -11.82 -10.65
C THR A 102 -9.95 -10.48 -10.90
N ASP A 103 -9.35 -9.67 -11.77
CA ASP A 103 -9.92 -8.42 -12.26
C ASP A 103 -9.79 -8.39 -13.78
N ALA A 104 -10.89 -8.09 -14.48
CA ALA A 104 -10.92 -8.15 -15.93
C ALA A 104 -9.98 -7.12 -16.58
N ASN A 105 -9.80 -5.94 -15.97
CA ASN A 105 -8.90 -4.93 -16.51
C ASN A 105 -7.45 -5.36 -16.34
N LEU A 106 -7.08 -5.93 -15.19
CA LEU A 106 -5.76 -6.52 -14.98
C LEU A 106 -5.51 -7.72 -15.90
N GLN A 107 -6.51 -8.59 -16.08
CA GLN A 107 -6.38 -9.79 -16.92
C GLN A 107 -6.14 -9.43 -18.39
N ASN A 108 -6.59 -8.28 -18.86
CA ASN A 108 -6.29 -7.79 -20.21
C ASN A 108 -4.82 -7.36 -20.39
N LEU A 109 -4.06 -7.17 -19.30
CA LEU A 109 -2.65 -6.78 -19.34
C LEU A 109 -1.69 -7.98 -19.36
N VAL A 110 -2.17 -9.17 -18.98
CA VAL A 110 -1.34 -10.37 -18.82
C VAL A 110 -1.96 -11.60 -19.49
N SER A 111 -1.12 -12.50 -19.98
CA SER A 111 -1.57 -13.79 -20.54
C SER A 111 -1.66 -14.91 -19.51
N SER A 112 -1.08 -14.71 -18.32
CA SER A 112 -1.15 -15.64 -17.20
C SER A 112 -2.45 -15.45 -16.42
N ASN A 113 -2.83 -16.47 -15.65
CA ASN A 113 -3.95 -16.36 -14.73
C ASN A 113 -3.59 -15.45 -13.56
N ILE A 114 -4.54 -14.62 -13.14
CA ILE A 114 -4.45 -13.86 -11.89
C ILE A 114 -4.98 -14.73 -10.74
N SER A 115 -4.21 -14.79 -9.66
CA SER A 115 -4.50 -15.65 -8.49
C SER A 115 -5.12 -14.89 -7.32
N ASP A 116 -4.70 -13.64 -7.09
CA ASP A 116 -5.20 -12.75 -6.04
C ASP A 116 -5.20 -11.30 -6.52
N VAL A 117 -6.11 -10.48 -5.99
CA VAL A 117 -6.29 -9.07 -6.32
C VAL A 117 -6.63 -8.27 -5.07
N ALA A 118 -5.87 -7.19 -4.84
CA ALA A 118 -6.26 -6.08 -3.98
C ALA A 118 -6.55 -4.85 -4.85
N LYS A 119 -7.80 -4.38 -4.83
CA LYS A 119 -8.28 -3.28 -5.66
C LYS A 119 -9.13 -2.32 -4.85
N ILE A 120 -8.88 -1.02 -5.01
CA ILE A 120 -9.78 0.05 -4.57
C ILE A 120 -10.25 0.85 -5.78
N GLU A 121 -11.56 1.05 -5.88
CA GLU A 121 -12.22 1.78 -6.97
C GLU A 121 -13.22 2.78 -6.41
N PHE A 122 -13.34 3.94 -7.07
CA PHE A 122 -14.26 4.99 -6.70
C PHE A 122 -14.48 5.95 -7.87
N ASP A 123 -15.64 6.59 -7.90
CA ASP A 123 -15.92 7.68 -8.83
C ASP A 123 -15.44 8.99 -8.23
N PHE A 124 -14.96 9.91 -9.07
CA PHE A 124 -14.58 11.24 -8.60
C PHE A 124 -14.83 12.34 -9.61
N ILE A 125 -15.01 13.56 -9.10
CA ILE A 125 -15.15 14.80 -9.86
C ILE A 125 -14.05 15.76 -9.39
N PRO A 126 -13.01 16.01 -10.20
CA PRO A 126 -11.98 16.97 -9.87
C PRO A 126 -12.43 18.39 -10.23
N VAL A 127 -11.98 19.38 -9.46
CA VAL A 127 -12.20 20.81 -9.78
C VAL A 127 -11.19 21.36 -10.81
N SER A 128 -10.20 20.55 -11.21
CA SER A 128 -9.15 20.90 -12.17
C SER A 128 -9.05 19.85 -13.28
N ASP A 129 -8.41 20.21 -14.38
CA ASP A 129 -8.17 19.36 -15.55
C ASP A 129 -7.05 18.32 -15.39
N THR A 130 -6.30 18.36 -14.29
CA THR A 130 -5.10 17.56 -14.08
C THR A 130 -5.18 16.80 -12.76
N ILE A 131 -4.93 15.49 -12.82
CA ILE A 131 -4.84 14.61 -11.66
C ILE A 131 -3.43 14.04 -11.61
N LYS A 132 -2.89 13.90 -10.39
CA LYS A 132 -1.56 13.34 -10.16
C LYS A 132 -1.66 12.25 -9.12
N PHE A 133 -1.06 11.11 -9.41
CA PHE A 133 -0.89 10.00 -8.46
C PHE A 133 0.59 9.79 -8.21
N ARG A 134 0.97 9.61 -6.94
CA ARG A 134 2.31 9.13 -6.57
C ARG A 134 2.15 7.72 -6.05
N TYR A 135 2.96 6.80 -6.56
CA TYR A 135 2.92 5.41 -6.15
C TYR A 135 4.33 4.88 -6.01
N VAL A 136 4.46 3.84 -5.20
CA VAL A 136 5.63 2.97 -5.14
C VAL A 136 5.10 1.58 -5.41
N PHE A 137 5.64 0.93 -6.43
CA PHE A 137 5.35 -0.47 -6.72
C PHE A 137 6.55 -1.30 -6.29
N GLY A 138 6.27 -2.39 -5.59
CA GLY A 138 7.25 -3.37 -5.13
C GLY A 138 6.65 -4.75 -5.27
N SER A 139 7.52 -5.72 -5.52
CA SER A 139 7.20 -7.13 -5.71
C SER A 139 8.26 -7.92 -4.97
N GLU A 140 7.86 -9.00 -4.31
CA GLU A 140 8.78 -9.87 -3.59
C GLU A 140 9.61 -10.76 -4.53
N GLU A 141 9.16 -10.93 -5.77
CA GLU A 141 9.94 -11.55 -6.85
C GLU A 141 11.13 -10.70 -7.30
N TYR A 142 11.13 -9.40 -6.99
CA TYR A 142 12.19 -8.49 -7.40
C TYR A 142 13.48 -8.79 -6.62
N LEU A 143 14.46 -9.34 -7.34
CA LEU A 143 15.81 -9.85 -6.97
C LEU A 143 15.94 -11.38 -6.95
N GLU A 144 14.86 -12.15 -6.75
CA GLU A 144 14.94 -13.62 -6.60
C GLU A 144 14.28 -14.41 -7.73
N TRP A 145 13.17 -13.89 -8.29
CA TRP A 145 12.31 -14.65 -9.20
C TRP A 145 12.04 -13.95 -10.54
N VAL A 146 12.79 -12.87 -10.84
CA VAL A 146 12.70 -12.14 -12.10
C VAL A 146 12.88 -13.09 -13.29
N GLY A 147 11.87 -13.15 -14.17
CA GLY A 147 11.88 -14.01 -15.36
C GLY A 147 11.34 -15.43 -15.15
N THR A 148 10.76 -15.71 -13.98
CA THR A 148 9.99 -16.94 -13.74
C THR A 148 8.49 -16.73 -14.00
N ASN A 149 7.67 -17.72 -13.65
CA ASN A 149 6.22 -17.69 -13.87
C ASN A 149 5.45 -16.89 -12.80
N TYR A 150 6.13 -16.41 -11.75
CA TYR A 150 5.55 -15.57 -10.71
C TYR A 150 5.88 -14.12 -11.05
N ASN A 151 4.86 -13.34 -11.41
CA ASN A 151 5.00 -11.92 -11.70
C ASN A 151 3.75 -11.18 -11.22
N ASP A 152 3.96 -10.10 -10.47
CA ASP A 152 2.90 -9.17 -10.12
C ASP A 152 2.51 -8.29 -11.31
N VAL A 153 1.20 -8.00 -11.42
CA VAL A 153 0.65 -7.02 -12.36
C VAL A 153 0.04 -5.86 -11.60
N PHE A 154 0.31 -4.64 -12.08
CA PHE A 154 -0.19 -3.41 -11.49
C PHE A 154 -0.80 -2.51 -12.57
N GLY A 155 -1.91 -1.83 -12.25
CA GLY A 155 -2.60 -0.95 -13.19
C GLY A 155 -3.36 0.18 -12.49
N PHE A 156 -3.29 1.36 -13.10
CA PHE A 156 -4.24 2.45 -12.85
C PHE A 156 -5.21 2.54 -14.02
N PHE A 157 -6.49 2.47 -13.72
CA PHE A 157 -7.55 2.57 -14.73
C PHE A 157 -8.37 3.83 -14.47
N ILE A 158 -8.61 4.60 -15.53
CA ILE A 158 -9.44 5.80 -15.51
C ILE A 158 -10.43 5.70 -16.68
N SER A 159 -11.69 6.00 -16.39
CA SER A 159 -12.79 6.03 -17.35
C SER A 159 -13.86 7.05 -16.90
N GLY A 160 -14.77 7.40 -17.80
CA GLY A 160 -15.60 8.60 -17.69
C GLY A 160 -16.27 9.00 -19.02
N PRO A 161 -16.89 10.19 -19.08
CA PRO A 161 -17.66 10.60 -20.25
C PRO A 161 -16.78 10.99 -21.45
N ASN A 162 -17.24 10.62 -22.65
CA ASN A 162 -16.62 10.90 -23.96
C ASN A 162 -16.20 12.41 -24.11
N PRO A 163 -15.08 12.73 -24.80
CA PRO A 163 -14.37 11.87 -25.74
C PRO A 163 -13.34 10.90 -25.11
N ALA A 164 -13.03 11.02 -23.81
CA ALA A 164 -11.95 10.21 -23.21
C ALA A 164 -11.96 10.20 -21.68
N GLY A 165 -13.09 10.55 -21.04
CA GLY A 165 -13.21 10.31 -19.60
C GLY A 165 -12.91 8.84 -19.36
#